data_AF-A0A1X6ZU34-F1
#
_entry.id   AF-A0A1X6ZU34-F1
#
_cell.length_a   1.000
_cell.length_b   1.000
_cell.length_c   1.000
_cell.angle_alpha   90.00
_cell.angle_beta   90.00
_cell.angle_gamma   90.00
#
_symmetry.space_group_name_H-M   'P 1'
#
loop_
_entity.id
_entity.type
_entity.pdbx_description
1 polymer ?
#
loop_
_entity_poly.entity_id
_entity_poly.type
_entity_poly.pdbx_seq_one_letter_code
_entity_poly.pdbx_strand_id
1 'polypeptide(L)'
;MKVAIVHYWLVGMRGGEKVLEAFLDIYPDAVIVTHVYDPGSVSDKIRQHEVRQTFIGRLPGAKSHYKKYLPLMPMVELAGFHRVVVS
;
A
#
# COMPACT_ATOMS: atom_id res chain seq x y z
N MET A 1 13.49 12.85 2.43
CA MET A 1 13.49 11.37 2.60
C MET A 1 12.25 10.85 1.91
N LYS A 2 12.33 9.77 1.13
CA LYS A 2 11.13 9.22 0.49
C LYS A 2 10.58 8.08 1.35
N VAL A 3 9.29 8.09 1.66
CA VAL A 3 8.64 7.08 2.52
C VAL A 3 7.65 6.29 1.71
N ALA A 4 7.63 4.98 1.89
CA ALA A 4 6.63 4.11 1.27
C ALA A 4 5.84 3.41 2.36
N ILE A 5 4.52 3.59 2.33
CA ILE A 5 3.59 2.95 3.27
C ILE A 5 2.89 1.82 2.55
N VAL A 6 3.08 0.59 3.04
CA VAL A 6 2.45 -0.58 2.46
C VAL A 6 1.18 -0.90 3.23
N HIS A 7 0.03 -0.93 2.56
CA HIS A 7 -1.28 -1.27 3.11
C HIS A 7 -2.03 -2.20 2.15
N TYR A 8 -2.34 -3.43 2.56
CA TYR A 8 -2.74 -4.48 1.61
C TYR A 8 -4.11 -4.27 0.95
N TRP A 9 -5.09 -3.70 1.66
CA TRP A 9 -6.47 -3.59 1.22
C TRP A 9 -6.99 -2.17 1.42
N LEU A 10 -7.21 -1.45 0.31
CA LEU A 10 -7.81 -0.12 0.29
C LEU A 10 -9.17 -0.19 -0.41
N VAL A 11 -10.12 -0.89 0.21
CA VAL A 11 -11.46 -1.15 -0.34
C VAL A 11 -12.58 -0.59 0.54
N GLY A 12 -12.23 0.22 1.54
CA GLY A 12 -13.17 0.74 2.52
C GLY A 12 -12.43 1.44 3.65
N MET A 13 -13.10 2.39 4.31
CA MET A 13 -12.58 3.04 5.51
C MET A 13 -12.94 2.23 6.77
N ARG A 14 -11.97 1.51 7.34
CA ARG A 14 -12.07 0.78 8.62
C ARG A 14 -10.96 1.28 9.57
N GLY A 15 -10.57 0.46 10.54
CA GLY A 15 -9.57 0.84 11.54
C GLY A 15 -8.16 1.00 10.98
N GLY A 16 -7.75 0.12 10.06
CA GLY A 16 -6.41 0.16 9.46
C GLY A 16 -6.19 1.40 8.60
N GLU A 17 -7.22 1.85 7.89
CA GLU A 17 -7.14 3.02 7.02
C GLU A 17 -7.03 4.31 7.82
N LYS A 18 -7.62 4.37 9.02
CA LYS A 18 -7.42 5.52 9.93
C LYS A 18 -5.97 5.61 10.42
N VAL A 19 -5.33 4.46 10.65
CA VAL A 19 -3.91 4.41 11.01
C VAL A 19 -3.05 4.84 9.82
N LEU A 20 -3.38 4.36 8.62
CA LEU A 20 -2.75 4.84 7.38
C LEU A 20 -2.85 6.36 7.25
N GLU A 21 -4.04 6.95 7.47
CA GLU A 21 -4.20 8.41 7.43
C GLU A 21 -3.31 9.16 8.43
N ALA A 22 -3.15 8.63 9.64
CA ALA A 22 -2.23 9.21 10.62
C ALA A 22 -0.77 9.13 10.17
N PHE A 23 -0.37 8.05 9.48
CA PHE A 23 0.95 7.96 8.86
C PHE A 23 1.12 8.94 7.70
N LEU A 24 0.07 9.19 6.91
CA LEU A 24 0.08 10.19 5.85
C LEU A 24 0.20 11.62 6.40
N ASP A 25 -0.31 11.90 7.60
CA ASP A 25 -0.09 13.19 8.27
C ASP A 25 1.37 13.39 8.69
N ILE A 26 2.04 12.32 9.12
CA ILE A 26 3.45 12.34 9.50
C ILE A 26 4.36 12.38 8.26
N TYR A 27 3.93 11.71 7.18
CA TYR A 27 4.67 11.57 5.93
C TYR A 27 3.80 12.01 4.73
N PRO A 28 3.65 13.33 4.51
CA PRO A 28 2.78 13.87 3.46
C PRO A 28 3.23 13.52 2.04
N ASP A 29 4.52 13.22 1.86
CA ASP A 29 5.10 12.79 0.57
C ASP A 29 5.17 11.26 0.42
N ALA A 30 4.43 10.51 1.26
CA ALA A 30 4.49 9.06 1.24
C ALA A 30 3.79 8.45 0.01
N VAL A 31 4.42 7.43 -0.56
CA VAL A 31 3.81 6.59 -1.61
C VAL A 31 3.09 5.41 -0.96
N ILE A 32 1.83 5.22 -1.31
CA ILE A 32 1.00 4.15 -0.77
C ILE A 32 1.10 2.93 -1.69
N VAL A 33 1.50 1.78 -1.17
CA VAL A 33 1.61 0.54 -1.93
C VAL A 33 0.54 -0.44 -1.43
N THR A 34 -0.34 -0.89 -2.33
CA THR A 34 -1.48 -1.76 -1.98
C THR A 34 -1.67 -2.92 -2.95
N HIS A 35 -2.34 -4.00 -2.52
CA HIS A 35 -2.76 -5.07 -3.43
C HIS A 35 -4.11 -4.76 -4.08
N VAL A 36 -5.04 -4.20 -3.31
CA VAL A 36 -6.40 -3.88 -3.79
C VAL A 36 -6.69 -2.42 -3.47
N TYR A 37 -7.13 -1.67 -4.48
CA TYR A 37 -7.45 -0.25 -4.35
C TYR A 37 -8.77 0.04 -5.03
N ASP A 38 -9.71 0.60 -4.26
CA ASP A 38 -10.95 1.18 -4.76
C ASP A 38 -11.02 2.66 -4.33
N PRO A 39 -10.75 3.60 -5.25
CA PRO A 39 -10.77 5.03 -4.95
C PRO A 39 -12.16 5.51 -4.46
N GLY A 40 -13.26 4.86 -4.87
CA GLY A 40 -14.61 5.23 -4.43
C GLY A 40 -14.89 4.89 -2.96
N SER A 41 -14.08 4.02 -2.37
CA SER A 41 -14.28 3.48 -1.03
C SER A 41 -13.25 3.99 -0.01
N VAL A 42 -12.37 4.91 -0.39
CA VAL A 42 -11.34 5.51 0.49
C VAL A 42 -11.49 7.02 0.64
N SER A 43 -10.90 7.55 1.72
CA SER A 43 -10.92 8.99 2.00
C SER A 43 -10.19 9.82 0.94
N ASP A 44 -10.57 11.09 0.83
CA ASP A 44 -9.88 12.05 -0.06
C ASP A 44 -8.39 12.15 0.28
N LYS A 45 -8.02 12.05 1.56
CA LYS A 45 -6.62 12.07 2.01
C LYS A 45 -5.82 10.95 1.37
N ILE A 46 -6.32 9.72 1.38
CA ILE A 46 -5.64 8.59 0.71
C ILE A 46 -5.58 8.80 -0.80
N ARG A 47 -6.65 9.35 -1.41
CA ARG A 47 -6.72 9.63 -2.85
C ARG A 47 -5.77 10.73 -3.33
N GLN A 48 -5.37 11.64 -2.45
CA GLN A 48 -4.43 12.73 -2.78
C GLN A 48 -2.97 12.25 -2.87
N HIS A 49 -2.67 11.04 -2.36
CA HIS A 49 -1.32 10.48 -2.39
C HIS A 49 -1.13 9.56 -3.59
N GLU A 50 0.13 9.31 -3.95
CA GLU A 50 0.46 8.37 -5.02
C GLU A 50 0.18 6.93 -4.55
N VAL A 51 -0.85 6.29 -5.13
CA VAL A 51 -1.22 4.90 -4.83
C VAL A 51 -0.70 3.96 -5.91
N ARG A 52 0.25 3.09 -5.56
CA ARG A 52 0.80 2.03 -6.42
C ARG A 52 0.19 0.68 -6.08
N GLN A 53 -0.55 0.11 -7.03
CA GLN A 53 -1.03 -1.26 -6.91
C GLN A 53 0.08 -2.25 -7.27
N THR A 54 0.28 -3.28 -6.45
CA THR A 54 1.26 -4.33 -6.80
C THR A 54 0.69 -5.26 -7.88
N PHE A 55 1.49 -5.60 -8.88
CA PHE A 55 1.11 -6.50 -9.97
C PHE A 55 0.79 -7.95 -9.53
N ILE A 56 1.16 -8.36 -8.31
CA ILE A 56 0.89 -9.70 -7.75
C ILE A 56 -0.62 -9.95 -7.60
N GLY A 57 -1.43 -8.90 -7.38
CA GLY A 57 -2.89 -9.01 -7.29
C GLY A 57 -3.59 -9.38 -8.61
N ARG A 58 -2.92 -9.21 -9.76
CA ARG A 58 -3.48 -9.51 -11.10
C ARG A 58 -3.14 -10.90 -11.62
N LEU A 59 -2.38 -11.72 -10.89
CA LEU A 59 -2.00 -13.07 -11.32
C LEU A 59 -3.04 -14.12 -10.88
N PRO A 60 -3.52 -14.99 -11.80
CA PRO A 60 -4.38 -16.10 -11.44
C PRO A 60 -3.62 -17.07 -10.50
N GLY A 61 -4.16 -17.33 -9.31
CA GLY A 61 -3.55 -18.23 -8.32
C GLY A 61 -2.68 -17.57 -7.23
N ALA A 62 -2.65 -16.23 -7.14
CA ALA A 62 -1.89 -15.49 -6.12
C ALA A 62 -2.26 -15.85 -4.66
N LYS A 63 -3.53 -16.25 -4.41
CA LYS A 63 -3.99 -16.69 -3.09
C LYS A 63 -3.32 -17.98 -2.58
N SER A 64 -2.92 -18.90 -3.46
CA SER A 64 -2.31 -20.19 -3.08
C SER A 64 -0.80 -20.13 -2.86
N HIS A 65 -0.12 -19.07 -3.35
CA HIS A 65 1.33 -18.98 -3.36
C HIS A 65 1.88 -17.75 -2.62
N TYR A 66 1.06 -17.09 -1.78
CA TYR A 66 1.43 -15.86 -1.06
C TYR A 66 2.79 -15.95 -0.33
N LYS A 67 3.13 -17.10 0.28
CA LYS A 67 4.42 -17.33 0.95
C LYS A 67 5.63 -17.35 0.01
N LYS A 68 5.46 -17.73 -1.27
CA LYS A 68 6.52 -17.71 -2.28
C LYS A 68 6.70 -16.34 -2.93
N TYR A 69 5.68 -15.46 -2.81
CA TYR A 69 5.75 -14.08 -3.28
C TYR A 69 6.14 -13.09 -2.19
N LEU A 70 6.24 -13.49 -0.92
CA LEU A 70 6.82 -12.67 0.16
C LEU A 70 8.23 -12.12 -0.15
N PRO A 71 9.15 -12.87 -0.79
CA PRO A 71 10.45 -12.34 -1.21
C PRO A 71 10.37 -11.46 -2.46
N LEU A 72 9.32 -11.63 -3.27
CA LEU A 72 9.01 -10.85 -4.48
C LEU A 72 8.00 -9.73 -4.21
N MET A 73 7.61 -9.54 -2.95
CA MET A 73 6.88 -8.38 -2.47
C MET A 73 7.73 -7.20 -2.91
N PRO A 74 7.18 -6.30 -3.72
CA PRO A 74 7.97 -5.66 -4.76
C PRO A 74 9.16 -4.97 -4.11
N MET A 75 10.36 -5.43 -4.48
CA MET A 75 11.35 -4.52 -5.00
C MET A 75 10.72 -3.76 -6.20
N VAL A 76 9.63 -3.02 -5.96
CA VAL A 76 9.51 -1.70 -6.54
C VAL A 76 10.82 -1.04 -6.15
N GLU A 77 11.47 -0.33 -7.06
CA GLU A 77 12.68 0.43 -6.75
C GLU A 77 12.43 1.35 -5.55
N LEU A 78 12.61 0.80 -4.36
CA LEU A 78 12.61 1.44 -3.06
C LEU A 78 14.06 1.61 -2.62
N ALA A 79 15.02 1.48 -3.54
CA ALA A 79 16.40 1.87 -3.35
C ALA A 79 16.42 3.37 -3.02
N GLY A 80 16.41 3.69 -1.72
CA GLY A 80 16.32 5.06 -1.18
C GLY A 80 15.02 5.44 -0.46
N PHE A 81 14.06 4.52 -0.27
CA PHE A 81 12.85 4.77 0.51
C PHE A 81 12.91 4.12 1.90
N HIS A 82 12.53 4.86 2.95
CA HIS A 82 12.31 4.30 4.28
C HIS A 82 10.92 3.63 4.30
N ARG A 83 10.87 2.33 4.64
CA ARG A 83 9.65 1.51 4.52
C ARG A 83 8.89 1.49 5.84
N VAL A 84 7.60 1.77 5.80
CA VAL A 84 6.69 1.60 6.94
C VAL A 84 5.57 0.64 6.52
N VAL A 85 5.48 -0.51 7.17
CA VAL A 85 4.45 -1.52 6.87
C VAL A 85 3.31 -1.36 7.86
N VAL A 86 2.11 -1.11 7.35
CA VAL A 86 0.88 -1.02 8.13
C VAL A 86 0.03 -2.21 7.75
N SER A 87 -0.27 -3.08 8.73
CA SER A 87 -1.02 -4.33 8.52
C SER A 87 -2.52 -4.12 8.49
#